data_AF-A0A1J5X564-F1
#
_entry.id   AF-A0A1J5X564-F1
#
_cell.length_a   1.000
_cell.length_b   1.000
_cell.length_c   1.000
_cell.angle_alpha   90.00
_cell.angle_beta   90.00
_cell.angle_gamma   90.00
#
_symmetry.space_group_name_H-M   'P 1'
#
loop_
_entity.id
_entity.type
_entity.pdbx_description
1 polymer ?
#
loop_
_entity_poly.entity_id
_entity_poly.type
_entity_poly.pdbx_seq_one_letter_code
_entity_poly.pdbx_strand_id
1 'polypeptide(L)'
;MELKKQELLRRFTDPAEKERDSVCVMCRAKNTKTFLFPTCRIVHSFACEGCIPEILRYEGSACSFPSCINDNLLREEFRKTVEQHNGGATAYTQTIDLLTLTIPGRWPKPVLLKEETVVTLKNIALSEVLLFKLLKKTHVVVGENVSVFGNFKGEDCIRAGTDFEGLRLLRPASFQEIQISVCFMENITRMPNKSIKIGKSNRLGLPNCSINILPKLKMHEDNEMEGLELHILKTKHISEAIRTRQNRIWLGEMKNLKLRLFAINTLHRLVLHEENEMERCFLNAEKDESIFEAILTKNNSIWLGKVNNLDLELFAISILPKLKLHEENEMEEFSLSADKEEYVSEVTRAENNSIYLGKVKKLELRDYAVNALPKLKLHRENEMEKFCLNADRIEHVSEIILAENNSIHTGKLKNLKLWEYAINVLPKLHGENEIEELVITGVGRGYCSNDVFSSDSDFFSWKIKRLKIENSAVDILKIRKRQDCLLELLEFVPQKGEKFSYLKTRIFLSRIDIGKVRQDGFFVPKEIRPKLKYTLVDEKGNEVVKKKSFFIW
;
A
#
# COMPACT_ATOMS: atom_id res chain seq x y z
N MET A 1 16.48 -18.22 -29.01
CA MET A 1 17.47 -17.91 -27.95
C MET A 1 17.98 -19.14 -27.21
N GLU A 2 17.13 -20.09 -26.77
CA GLU A 2 17.57 -21.34 -26.11
C GLU A 2 18.67 -22.12 -26.87
N LEU A 3 18.43 -22.42 -28.16
CA LEU A 3 19.42 -23.09 -29.02
C LEU A 3 20.76 -22.32 -29.07
N LYS A 4 20.71 -20.98 -29.10
CA LYS A 4 21.91 -20.16 -29.15
C LYS A 4 22.66 -20.15 -27.82
N LYS A 5 21.94 -20.16 -26.71
CA LYS A 5 22.52 -20.31 -25.37
C LYS A 5 23.26 -21.64 -25.26
N GLN A 6 22.66 -22.74 -25.69
CA GLN A 6 23.30 -24.05 -25.72
C GLN A 6 24.55 -24.05 -26.60
N GLU A 7 24.51 -23.41 -27.77
CA GLU A 7 25.67 -23.25 -28.65
C GLU A 7 26.82 -22.45 -27.99
N LEU A 8 26.49 -21.36 -27.28
CA LEU A 8 27.47 -20.54 -26.57
C LEU A 8 28.11 -21.28 -25.39
N LEU A 9 27.30 -21.99 -24.61
CA LEU A 9 27.74 -22.70 -23.42
C LEU A 9 28.61 -23.93 -23.76
N ARG A 10 28.40 -24.57 -24.91
CA ARG A 10 29.26 -25.66 -25.42
C ARG A 10 30.72 -25.28 -25.63
N ARG A 11 31.07 -23.99 -25.59
CA ARG A 11 32.45 -23.50 -25.74
C ARG A 11 33.26 -23.57 -24.44
N PHE A 12 32.62 -23.85 -23.31
CA PHE A 12 33.26 -23.95 -22.01
C PHE A 12 33.42 -25.41 -21.58
N THR A 13 34.49 -25.69 -20.84
CA THR A 13 34.83 -27.04 -20.36
C THR A 13 33.77 -27.60 -19.40
N ASP A 14 33.14 -26.72 -18.60
CA ASP A 14 31.97 -27.04 -17.78
C ASP A 14 30.84 -26.01 -18.00
N PRO A 15 29.87 -26.31 -18.89
CA PRO A 15 28.70 -25.47 -19.13
C PRO A 15 27.83 -25.26 -17.88
N ALA A 16 27.73 -26.27 -17.01
CA ALA A 16 26.87 -26.24 -15.82
C ALA A 16 27.46 -25.35 -14.73
N GLU A 17 28.80 -25.29 -14.62
CA GLU A 17 29.49 -24.35 -13.73
C GLU A 17 29.21 -22.90 -14.11
N LYS A 18 29.24 -22.56 -15.40
CA LYS A 18 28.95 -21.20 -15.89
C LYS A 18 27.53 -20.73 -15.59
N GLU A 19 26.59 -21.66 -15.49
CA GLU A 19 25.20 -21.35 -15.17
C GLU A 19 24.89 -21.45 -13.67
N ARG A 20 25.72 -22.14 -12.87
CA ARG A 20 25.46 -22.39 -11.46
C ARG A 20 25.24 -21.08 -10.70
N ASP A 21 24.13 -21.01 -9.97
CA ASP A 21 23.71 -19.83 -9.20
C ASP A 21 23.63 -18.52 -10.00
N SER A 22 23.53 -18.60 -11.34
CA SER A 22 23.38 -17.42 -12.18
C SER A 22 22.07 -16.70 -11.86
N VAL A 23 22.16 -15.36 -11.85
CA VAL A 23 21.04 -14.46 -11.60
C VAL A 23 20.90 -13.45 -12.74
N CYS A 24 19.68 -12.97 -12.97
CA CYS A 24 19.44 -11.83 -13.85
C CYS A 24 20.17 -10.59 -13.32
N VAL A 25 20.95 -9.93 -14.18
CA VAL A 25 21.70 -8.71 -13.84
C VAL A 25 20.80 -7.56 -13.37
N MET A 26 19.54 -7.51 -13.81
CA MET A 26 18.59 -6.47 -13.43
C MET A 26 17.71 -6.85 -12.24
N CYS A 27 16.94 -7.95 -12.33
CA CYS A 27 15.96 -8.30 -11.31
C CYS A 27 16.44 -9.34 -10.28
N ARG A 28 17.70 -9.80 -10.40
CA ARG A 28 18.32 -10.82 -9.52
C ARG A 28 17.59 -12.18 -9.48
N ALA A 29 16.65 -12.44 -10.39
CA ALA A 29 15.97 -13.73 -10.50
C ALA A 29 16.97 -14.86 -10.80
N LYS A 30 16.86 -15.97 -10.07
CA LYS A 30 17.73 -17.15 -10.20
C LYS A 30 17.38 -18.00 -11.42
N ASN A 31 18.38 -18.63 -12.02
CA ASN A 31 18.20 -19.57 -13.14
C ASN A 31 17.33 -20.79 -12.83
N THR A 32 17.16 -21.16 -11.55
CA THR A 32 16.28 -22.25 -11.13
C THR A 32 14.79 -21.95 -11.30
N LYS A 33 14.41 -20.66 -11.37
CA LYS A 33 13.01 -20.21 -11.49
C LYS A 33 12.72 -19.48 -12.79
N THR A 34 13.74 -19.02 -13.49
CA THR A 34 13.61 -18.15 -14.67
C THR A 34 14.65 -18.50 -15.72
N PHE A 35 14.25 -18.48 -16.98
CA PHE A 35 15.20 -18.62 -18.08
C PHE A 35 16.14 -17.41 -18.12
N LEU A 36 17.44 -17.68 -18.10
CA LEU A 36 18.51 -16.69 -18.16
C LEU A 36 19.30 -16.85 -19.46
N PHE A 37 19.45 -15.76 -20.20
CA PHE A 37 20.24 -15.71 -21.44
C PHE A 37 21.53 -14.90 -21.24
N PRO A 38 22.69 -15.37 -21.75
CA PRO A 38 23.95 -14.63 -21.66
C PRO A 38 23.86 -13.26 -22.32
N THR A 39 24.38 -12.25 -21.62
CA THR A 39 24.44 -10.86 -22.12
C THR A 39 25.60 -10.62 -23.09
N CYS A 40 26.61 -11.50 -23.10
CA CYS A 40 27.79 -11.43 -23.97
C CYS A 40 28.26 -12.84 -24.37
N ARG A 41 29.08 -12.96 -25.42
CA ARG A 41 29.57 -14.24 -25.97
C ARG A 41 30.48 -15.01 -25.01
N ILE A 42 31.11 -14.31 -24.07
CA ILE A 42 32.00 -14.87 -23.03
C ILE A 42 31.21 -15.27 -21.76
N VAL A 43 29.91 -14.96 -21.71
CA VAL A 43 29.00 -15.40 -20.63
C VAL A 43 29.46 -14.90 -19.25
N HIS A 44 29.69 -13.58 -19.12
CA HIS A 44 30.01 -12.94 -17.83
C HIS A 44 28.78 -12.68 -16.96
N SER A 45 27.66 -12.37 -17.61
CA SER A 45 26.42 -12.00 -16.95
C SER A 45 25.23 -12.49 -17.75
N PHE A 46 24.10 -12.67 -17.07
CA PHE A 46 22.87 -13.16 -17.66
C PHE A 46 21.74 -12.16 -17.47
N ALA A 47 20.77 -12.19 -18.38
CA ALA A 47 19.54 -11.43 -18.29
C ALA A 47 18.35 -12.38 -18.41
N CYS A 48 17.33 -12.19 -17.58
CA CYS A 48 16.05 -12.85 -17.81
C CYS A 48 15.29 -12.15 -18.94
N GLU A 49 14.44 -12.90 -19.63
CA GLU A 49 13.74 -12.39 -20.81
C GLU A 49 12.88 -11.14 -20.51
N GLY A 50 12.27 -11.07 -19.32
CA GLY A 50 11.49 -9.91 -18.90
C GLY A 50 12.32 -8.61 -18.75
N CYS A 51 13.62 -8.72 -18.50
CA CYS A 51 14.50 -7.57 -18.35
C CYS A 51 15.26 -7.20 -19.63
N ILE A 52 15.34 -8.10 -20.62
CA ILE A 52 16.06 -7.85 -21.88
C ILE A 52 15.56 -6.59 -22.62
N PRO A 53 14.25 -6.34 -22.78
CA PRO A 53 13.76 -5.12 -23.43
C PRO A 53 14.25 -3.85 -22.74
N GLU A 54 14.29 -3.85 -21.40
CA GLU A 54 14.75 -2.70 -20.61
C GLU A 54 16.27 -2.53 -20.69
N ILE A 55 17.03 -3.63 -20.65
CA ILE A 55 18.50 -3.61 -20.84
C ILE A 55 18.86 -3.03 -22.22
N LEU A 56 18.09 -3.37 -23.26
CA LEU A 56 18.36 -2.92 -24.64
C LEU A 56 17.82 -1.51 -24.96
N ARG A 57 17.02 -0.90 -24.07
CA ARG A 57 16.56 0.49 -24.21
C ARG A 57 17.69 1.50 -24.00
N TYR A 58 18.69 1.14 -23.20
CA TYR A 58 19.89 1.95 -23.03
C TYR A 58 20.86 1.69 -24.19
N GLU A 59 21.49 2.74 -24.71
CA GLU A 59 22.49 2.64 -25.79
C GLU A 59 23.83 2.02 -25.33
N GLY A 60 23.95 1.67 -24.04
CA GLY A 60 25.13 1.05 -23.45
C GLY A 60 25.24 -0.47 -23.68
N SER A 61 26.37 -1.04 -23.26
CA SER A 61 26.62 -2.48 -23.35
C SER A 61 25.73 -3.28 -22.41
N ALA A 62 25.15 -4.37 -22.91
CA ALA A 62 24.33 -5.28 -22.09
C ALA A 62 25.15 -6.03 -21.02
N CYS A 63 26.48 -6.02 -21.15
CA CYS A 63 27.42 -6.59 -20.20
C CYS A 63 28.33 -5.47 -19.67
N SER A 64 28.42 -5.32 -18.35
CA SER A 64 29.20 -4.27 -17.69
C SER A 64 30.69 -4.62 -17.53
N PHE A 65 31.13 -5.77 -18.06
CA PHE A 65 32.52 -6.21 -17.96
C PHE A 65 33.40 -5.45 -18.97
N PRO A 66 34.56 -4.89 -18.58
CA PRO A 66 35.36 -4.03 -19.46
C PRO A 66 35.74 -4.65 -20.81
N SER A 67 35.99 -5.96 -20.85
CA SER A 67 36.33 -6.70 -22.07
C SER A 67 35.15 -6.98 -23.00
N CYS A 68 33.91 -6.69 -22.59
CA CYS A 68 32.68 -6.97 -23.31
C CYS A 68 31.86 -5.72 -23.63
N ILE A 69 32.44 -4.52 -23.49
CA ILE A 69 31.74 -3.25 -23.73
C ILE A 69 31.22 -3.10 -25.17
N ASN A 70 31.83 -3.80 -26.14
CA ASN A 70 31.40 -3.82 -27.54
C ASN A 70 30.67 -5.11 -27.93
N ASP A 71 30.37 -6.01 -26.99
CA ASP A 71 29.69 -7.28 -27.28
C ASP A 71 28.18 -7.05 -27.44
N ASN A 72 27.71 -7.22 -28.68
CA ASN A 72 26.32 -7.00 -29.06
C ASN A 72 25.49 -8.28 -29.11
N LEU A 73 25.94 -9.40 -28.53
CA LEU A 73 25.23 -10.69 -28.58
C LEU A 73 23.74 -10.55 -28.24
N LEU A 74 23.44 -9.91 -27.11
CA LEU A 74 22.06 -9.78 -26.64
C LEU A 74 21.20 -9.02 -27.65
N ARG A 75 21.75 -7.94 -28.24
CA ARG A 75 21.06 -7.12 -29.24
C ARG A 75 20.91 -7.84 -30.59
N GLU A 76 21.94 -8.56 -31.04
CA GLU A 76 21.92 -9.36 -32.27
C GLU A 76 20.89 -10.49 -32.20
N GLU A 77 20.90 -11.27 -31.12
CA GLU A 77 20.01 -12.43 -30.98
C GLU A 77 18.57 -12.01 -30.66
N PHE A 78 18.38 -10.93 -29.91
CA PHE A 78 17.07 -10.35 -29.71
C PHE A 78 16.50 -9.80 -31.02
N ARG A 79 17.31 -9.08 -31.82
CA ARG A 79 16.90 -8.56 -33.12
C ARG A 79 16.62 -9.67 -34.14
N LYS A 80 17.41 -10.73 -34.20
CA LYS A 80 17.09 -11.91 -35.04
C LYS A 80 15.77 -12.55 -34.64
N THR A 81 15.44 -12.58 -33.35
CA THR A 81 14.14 -13.06 -32.87
C THR A 81 13.00 -12.13 -33.33
N VAL A 82 13.25 -10.82 -33.50
CA VAL A 82 12.31 -9.84 -34.05
C VAL A 82 12.22 -9.90 -35.59
N GLU A 83 13.33 -10.04 -36.29
CA GLU A 83 13.43 -10.07 -37.76
C GLU A 83 12.95 -11.40 -38.35
N GLN A 84 13.12 -12.54 -37.66
CA GLN A 84 12.49 -13.81 -38.05
C GLN A 84 10.96 -13.79 -37.94
N HIS A 85 10.37 -12.77 -37.29
CA HIS A 85 8.92 -12.53 -37.28
C HIS A 85 8.47 -11.48 -38.31
N ASN A 86 9.41 -10.81 -38.99
CA ASN A 86 9.15 -9.80 -40.03
C ASN A 86 9.73 -10.18 -41.41
N GLY A 87 10.32 -11.37 -41.56
CA GLY A 87 10.78 -11.89 -42.85
C GLY A 87 9.58 -12.31 -43.70
N GLY A 88 9.23 -11.47 -44.67
CA GLY A 88 8.14 -11.70 -45.61
C GLY A 88 8.31 -13.00 -46.39
N ALA A 89 7.46 -13.97 -46.08
CA ALA A 89 6.98 -14.93 -47.05
C ALA A 89 5.61 -14.44 -47.52
N THR A 90 5.47 -14.16 -48.81
CA THR A 90 4.18 -14.01 -49.50
C THR A 90 3.41 -15.33 -49.41
N ALA A 91 2.87 -15.62 -48.22
CA ALA A 91 1.86 -16.63 -48.02
C ALA A 91 0.52 -15.94 -48.25
N TYR A 92 -0.28 -16.45 -49.19
CA TYR A 92 -1.68 -16.06 -49.36
C TYR A 92 -2.41 -16.20 -48.01
N THR A 93 -2.54 -15.12 -47.25
CA THR A 93 -3.29 -15.08 -46.01
C THR A 93 -4.76 -14.97 -46.35
N GLN A 94 -5.50 -16.04 -46.07
CA GLN A 94 -6.94 -16.07 -46.27
C GLN A 94 -7.58 -15.22 -45.16
N THR A 95 -8.30 -14.17 -45.55
CA THR A 95 -9.15 -13.38 -44.64
C THR A 95 -10.42 -14.17 -44.37
N ILE A 96 -10.85 -14.21 -43.10
CA ILE A 96 -12.01 -14.98 -42.68
C ILE A 96 -12.92 -14.09 -41.82
N ASP A 97 -14.23 -14.17 -42.07
CA ASP A 97 -15.24 -13.40 -41.34
C ASP A 97 -15.69 -14.10 -40.05
N LEU A 98 -15.59 -15.44 -39.98
CA LEU A 98 -15.92 -16.26 -38.81
C LEU A 98 -14.81 -17.26 -38.49
N LEU A 99 -14.31 -17.22 -37.26
CA LEU A 99 -13.31 -18.12 -36.72
C LEU A 99 -13.87 -18.85 -35.49
N THR A 100 -14.02 -20.18 -35.57
CA THR A 100 -14.40 -21.00 -34.41
C THR A 100 -13.18 -21.72 -33.87
N LEU A 101 -12.79 -21.38 -32.63
CA LEU A 101 -11.66 -21.99 -31.95
C LEU A 101 -12.17 -23.08 -30.98
N THR A 102 -12.07 -24.34 -31.40
CA THR A 102 -12.57 -25.52 -30.66
C THR A 102 -11.53 -26.59 -30.35
N ILE A 103 -10.35 -26.61 -31.00
CA ILE A 103 -9.30 -27.64 -30.81
C ILE A 103 -7.89 -27.03 -31.01
N PRO A 104 -6.89 -27.32 -30.15
CA PRO A 104 -5.48 -27.01 -30.40
C PRO A 104 -4.91 -27.87 -31.52
N GLY A 105 -4.23 -27.26 -32.47
CA GLY A 105 -3.50 -27.98 -33.52
C GLY A 105 -4.33 -28.34 -34.74
N ARG A 106 -4.53 -27.37 -35.63
CA ARG A 106 -4.38 -27.48 -37.10
C ARG A 106 -4.83 -26.17 -37.77
N TRP A 107 -3.91 -25.20 -37.83
CA TRP A 107 -4.02 -24.09 -38.78
C TRP A 107 -2.80 -24.18 -39.71
N PRO A 108 -2.93 -24.83 -40.88
CA PRO A 108 -1.79 -25.05 -41.77
C PRO A 108 -1.29 -23.76 -42.46
N LYS A 109 -2.00 -22.62 -42.29
CA LYS A 109 -1.67 -21.32 -42.87
C LYS A 109 -1.95 -20.18 -41.87
N PRO A 110 -1.17 -19.08 -41.90
CA PRO A 110 -1.48 -17.88 -41.13
C PRO A 110 -2.84 -17.31 -41.52
N VAL A 111 -3.67 -17.02 -40.52
CA VAL A 111 -5.00 -16.39 -40.70
C VAL A 111 -4.92 -14.93 -40.27
N LEU A 112 -5.40 -14.04 -41.13
CA LEU A 112 -5.52 -12.61 -40.82
C LEU A 112 -6.91 -12.33 -40.23
N LEU A 113 -6.95 -11.87 -38.98
CA LEU A 113 -8.16 -11.43 -38.30
C LEU A 113 -8.32 -9.92 -38.46
N LYS A 114 -9.51 -9.49 -38.88
CA LYS A 114 -9.91 -8.08 -38.98
C LYS A 114 -10.83 -7.71 -37.82
N GLU A 115 -11.13 -6.42 -37.70
CA GLU A 115 -12.01 -5.91 -36.64
C GLU A 115 -13.42 -6.53 -36.70
N GLU A 116 -13.91 -6.77 -37.92
CA GLU A 116 -15.22 -7.36 -38.19
C GLU A 116 -15.23 -8.89 -38.02
N THR A 117 -14.06 -9.53 -37.88
CA THR A 117 -13.98 -10.98 -37.75
C THR A 117 -14.64 -11.42 -36.44
N VAL A 118 -15.60 -12.33 -36.53
CA VAL A 118 -16.24 -12.97 -35.38
C VAL A 118 -15.41 -14.18 -34.92
N VAL A 119 -14.98 -14.18 -33.67
CA VAL A 119 -14.18 -15.25 -33.06
C VAL A 119 -14.99 -15.96 -31.98
N THR A 120 -15.44 -17.18 -32.26
CA THR A 120 -16.19 -18.02 -31.32
C THR A 120 -15.22 -18.89 -30.51
N LEU A 121 -15.25 -18.74 -29.19
CA LEU A 121 -14.45 -19.51 -28.24
C LEU A 121 -15.31 -20.60 -27.61
N LYS A 122 -14.95 -21.89 -27.78
CA LYS A 122 -15.68 -23.00 -27.16
C LYS A 122 -14.74 -24.15 -26.83
N ASN A 123 -14.83 -24.71 -25.62
CA ASN A 123 -13.97 -25.81 -25.16
C ASN A 123 -12.48 -25.51 -25.37
N ILE A 124 -12.06 -24.30 -25.00
CA ILE A 124 -10.72 -23.79 -25.25
C ILE A 124 -10.16 -23.06 -24.03
N ALA A 125 -8.87 -23.23 -23.79
CA ALA A 125 -8.10 -22.41 -22.86
C ALA A 125 -7.17 -21.49 -23.67
N LEU A 126 -7.21 -20.19 -23.40
CA LEU A 126 -6.40 -19.19 -24.08
C LEU A 126 -5.38 -18.58 -23.12
N SER A 127 -4.23 -18.19 -23.65
CA SER A 127 -3.36 -17.27 -22.92
C SER A 127 -4.09 -15.93 -22.72
N GLU A 128 -3.84 -15.29 -21.57
CA GLU A 128 -4.33 -13.93 -21.29
C GLU A 128 -4.01 -12.95 -22.43
N VAL A 129 -2.79 -13.00 -22.97
CA VAL A 129 -2.30 -12.12 -24.03
C VAL A 129 -3.11 -12.31 -25.30
N LEU A 130 -3.43 -13.55 -25.67
CA LEU A 130 -4.23 -13.84 -26.85
C LEU A 130 -5.68 -13.40 -26.64
N LEU A 131 -6.28 -13.71 -25.49
CA LEU A 131 -7.64 -13.26 -25.18
C LEU A 131 -7.76 -11.74 -25.31
N PHE A 132 -6.86 -10.96 -24.71
CA PHE A 132 -6.92 -9.51 -24.82
C PHE A 132 -6.72 -8.99 -26.24
N LYS A 133 -5.83 -9.61 -27.02
CA LYS A 133 -5.66 -9.24 -28.42
C LYS A 133 -6.94 -9.48 -29.22
N LEU A 134 -7.62 -10.60 -28.99
CA LEU A 134 -8.90 -10.91 -29.61
C LEU A 134 -9.97 -9.90 -29.17
N LEU A 135 -10.11 -9.67 -27.86
CA LEU A 135 -11.08 -8.70 -27.34
C LEU A 135 -10.86 -7.27 -27.87
N LYS A 136 -9.61 -6.90 -28.14
CA LYS A 136 -9.26 -5.56 -28.65
C LYS A 136 -9.51 -5.40 -30.15
N LYS A 137 -9.41 -6.48 -30.93
CA LYS A 137 -9.27 -6.42 -32.39
C LYS A 137 -10.29 -7.24 -33.18
N THR A 138 -11.21 -7.95 -32.53
CA THR A 138 -12.18 -8.86 -33.18
C THR A 138 -13.47 -8.93 -32.38
N HIS A 139 -14.57 -9.38 -32.98
CA HIS A 139 -15.81 -9.63 -32.25
C HIS A 139 -15.79 -11.02 -31.59
N VAL A 140 -15.66 -11.08 -30.26
CA VAL A 140 -15.52 -12.35 -29.53
C VAL A 140 -16.86 -12.85 -29.01
N VAL A 141 -17.20 -14.09 -29.31
CA VAL A 141 -18.34 -14.82 -28.76
C VAL A 141 -17.84 -15.91 -27.83
N VAL A 142 -18.16 -15.82 -26.54
CA VAL A 142 -17.76 -16.80 -25.53
C VAL A 142 -18.84 -17.87 -25.39
N GLY A 143 -18.49 -19.10 -25.76
CA GLY A 143 -19.33 -20.29 -25.59
C GLY A 143 -19.00 -21.07 -24.32
N GLU A 144 -19.22 -22.38 -24.36
CA GLU A 144 -19.02 -23.27 -23.23
C GLU A 144 -17.53 -23.50 -22.92
N ASN A 145 -17.21 -23.69 -21.64
CA ASN A 145 -15.90 -24.19 -21.19
C ASN A 145 -14.70 -23.37 -21.72
N VAL A 146 -14.80 -22.04 -21.67
CA VAL A 146 -13.71 -21.13 -22.00
C VAL A 146 -12.90 -20.82 -20.76
N SER A 147 -11.57 -20.90 -20.87
CA SER A 147 -10.66 -20.66 -19.75
C SER A 147 -9.47 -19.79 -20.14
N VAL A 148 -8.82 -19.16 -19.15
CA VAL A 148 -7.64 -18.33 -19.33
C VAL A 148 -6.50 -18.79 -18.44
N PHE A 149 -5.29 -18.77 -18.99
CA PHE A 149 -4.05 -19.08 -18.28
C PHE A 149 -2.93 -18.08 -18.61
N GLY A 150 -1.91 -18.01 -17.75
CA GLY A 150 -0.74 -17.18 -17.98
C GLY A 150 0.24 -17.81 -18.96
N ASN A 151 0.93 -17.01 -19.78
CA ASN A 151 1.79 -17.53 -20.85
C ASN A 151 3.04 -16.68 -21.04
N PHE A 152 4.19 -17.29 -21.35
CA PHE A 152 5.39 -16.56 -21.79
C PHE A 152 5.38 -16.31 -23.29
N LYS A 153 6.25 -15.40 -23.73
CA LYS A 153 6.45 -15.09 -25.14
C LYS A 153 7.03 -16.33 -25.86
N GLY A 154 6.34 -16.80 -26.89
CA GLY A 154 6.76 -17.96 -27.70
C GLY A 154 6.18 -19.30 -27.25
N GLU A 155 5.46 -19.37 -26.14
CA GLU A 155 4.67 -20.55 -25.75
C GLU A 155 3.33 -20.61 -26.51
N ASP A 156 2.78 -21.81 -26.73
CA ASP A 156 1.48 -21.97 -27.38
C ASP A 156 0.38 -21.29 -26.55
N CYS A 157 -0.36 -20.40 -27.22
CA CYS A 157 -1.38 -19.57 -26.62
C CYS A 157 -2.75 -20.24 -26.58
N ILE A 158 -2.89 -21.44 -27.15
CA ILE A 158 -4.15 -22.16 -27.27
C ILE A 158 -3.99 -23.57 -26.70
N ARG A 159 -4.90 -23.96 -25.82
CA ARG A 159 -4.98 -25.31 -25.22
C ARG A 159 -6.41 -25.80 -25.23
N ALA A 160 -6.59 -27.10 -25.06
CA ALA A 160 -7.92 -27.68 -24.93
C ALA A 160 -8.60 -27.10 -23.68
N GLY A 161 -9.90 -26.85 -23.76
CA GLY A 161 -10.68 -26.34 -22.65
C GLY A 161 -10.58 -27.29 -21.47
N THR A 162 -10.14 -26.77 -20.33
CA THR A 162 -9.85 -27.54 -19.12
C THR A 162 -10.75 -27.10 -17.97
N ASP A 163 -11.00 -28.01 -17.03
CA ASP A 163 -11.58 -27.69 -15.73
C ASP A 163 -10.59 -26.94 -14.83
N PHE A 164 -11.02 -26.60 -13.61
CA PHE A 164 -10.16 -25.89 -12.66
C PHE A 164 -8.94 -26.71 -12.23
N GLU A 165 -9.06 -28.04 -12.16
CA GLU A 165 -7.93 -28.91 -11.80
C GLU A 165 -6.83 -28.84 -12.85
N GLY A 166 -7.17 -28.94 -14.14
CA GLY A 166 -6.15 -28.74 -15.17
C GLY A 166 -5.66 -27.29 -15.25
N LEU A 167 -6.48 -26.27 -14.92
CA LEU A 167 -6.02 -24.88 -14.84
C LEU A 167 -5.05 -24.62 -13.67
N ARG A 168 -5.18 -25.36 -12.56
CA ARG A 168 -4.25 -25.28 -11.41
C ARG A 168 -2.84 -25.72 -11.78
N LEU A 169 -2.71 -26.59 -12.77
CA LEU A 169 -1.43 -27.03 -13.33
C LEU A 169 -0.83 -26.02 -14.32
N LEU A 170 -1.62 -25.05 -14.77
CA LEU A 170 -1.16 -24.00 -15.68
C LEU A 170 -0.64 -22.79 -14.90
N ARG A 171 0.17 -21.98 -15.60
CA ARG A 171 0.75 -20.78 -15.00
C ARG A 171 -0.36 -19.79 -14.63
N PRO A 172 -0.23 -19.10 -13.49
CA PRO A 172 -1.19 -18.09 -13.10
C PRO A 172 -1.30 -16.96 -14.09
N ALA A 173 -2.52 -16.50 -14.33
CA ALA A 173 -2.73 -15.38 -15.23
C ALA A 173 -2.31 -14.04 -14.59
N SER A 174 -1.73 -13.13 -15.38
CA SER A 174 -1.33 -11.78 -15.03
C SER A 174 -1.81 -10.79 -16.08
N PHE A 175 -2.58 -9.79 -15.64
CA PHE A 175 -3.19 -8.81 -16.52
C PHE A 175 -2.33 -7.54 -16.45
N GLN A 176 -1.65 -7.19 -17.56
CA GLN A 176 -0.87 -5.96 -17.68
C GLN A 176 -1.68 -4.84 -18.33
N GLU A 177 -1.21 -3.60 -18.17
CA GLU A 177 -1.87 -2.40 -18.67
C GLU A 177 -2.05 -2.42 -20.19
N ILE A 178 -3.30 -2.32 -20.65
CA ILE A 178 -3.66 -2.36 -22.07
C ILE A 178 -4.45 -1.11 -22.43
N GLN A 179 -4.05 -0.49 -23.54
CA GLN A 179 -4.80 0.59 -24.19
C GLN A 179 -6.11 0.01 -24.76
N ILE A 180 -7.25 0.39 -24.17
CA ILE A 180 -8.60 -0.10 -24.51
C ILE A 180 -9.06 0.41 -25.88
N SER A 181 -9.79 -0.42 -26.63
CA SER A 181 -10.47 -0.07 -27.90
C SER A 181 -12.00 -0.09 -27.75
N VAL A 182 -12.72 0.49 -28.71
CA VAL A 182 -14.20 0.41 -28.79
C VAL A 182 -14.64 -1.06 -28.85
N CYS A 183 -13.97 -1.86 -29.69
CA CYS A 183 -14.20 -3.29 -29.85
C CYS A 183 -14.16 -4.05 -28.50
N PHE A 184 -13.23 -3.69 -27.59
CA PHE A 184 -13.18 -4.29 -26.26
C PHE A 184 -14.48 -4.08 -25.47
N MET A 185 -14.99 -2.86 -25.43
CA MET A 185 -16.21 -2.55 -24.67
C MET A 185 -17.44 -3.25 -25.25
N GLU A 186 -17.53 -3.36 -26.57
CA GLU A 186 -18.61 -4.12 -27.23
C GLU A 186 -18.57 -5.60 -26.84
N ASN A 187 -17.38 -6.22 -26.91
CA ASN A 187 -17.19 -7.60 -26.52
C ASN A 187 -17.58 -7.85 -25.07
N ILE A 188 -17.12 -7.00 -24.15
CA ILE A 188 -17.45 -7.10 -22.72
C ILE A 188 -18.95 -6.96 -22.48
N THR A 189 -19.62 -6.05 -23.19
CA THR A 189 -21.06 -5.80 -23.02
C THR A 189 -21.89 -7.02 -23.44
N ARG A 190 -21.50 -7.69 -24.54
CA ARG A 190 -22.20 -8.88 -25.05
C ARG A 190 -21.88 -10.16 -24.27
N MET A 191 -20.74 -10.19 -23.59
CA MET A 191 -20.23 -11.37 -22.90
C MET A 191 -21.02 -11.68 -21.61
N PRO A 192 -21.44 -12.93 -21.37
CA PRO A 192 -22.08 -13.31 -20.10
C PRO A 192 -21.14 -13.19 -18.91
N ASN A 193 -21.68 -12.92 -17.72
CA ASN A 193 -20.90 -12.93 -16.48
C ASN A 193 -20.45 -14.34 -16.11
N LYS A 194 -19.33 -14.45 -15.41
CA LYS A 194 -18.74 -15.74 -14.99
C LYS A 194 -18.56 -16.75 -16.15
N SER A 195 -18.39 -16.26 -17.38
CA SER A 195 -18.29 -17.08 -18.59
C SER A 195 -16.85 -17.56 -18.87
N ILE A 196 -15.86 -16.91 -18.28
CA ILE A 196 -14.44 -17.23 -18.48
C ILE A 196 -13.88 -17.77 -17.18
N LYS A 197 -13.46 -19.04 -17.16
CA LYS A 197 -12.74 -19.59 -16.01
C LYS A 197 -11.31 -19.06 -15.99
N ILE A 198 -10.86 -18.64 -14.83
CA ILE A 198 -9.45 -18.30 -14.59
C ILE A 198 -8.90 -19.32 -13.60
N GLY A 199 -7.70 -19.84 -13.90
CA GLY A 199 -6.98 -20.74 -13.00
C GLY A 199 -6.50 -20.04 -11.73
N LYS A 200 -5.31 -20.42 -11.25
CA LYS A 200 -4.62 -19.60 -10.24
C LYS A 200 -4.41 -18.19 -10.79
N SER A 201 -4.72 -17.16 -10.02
CA SER A 201 -4.46 -15.78 -10.41
C SER A 201 -3.39 -15.23 -9.49
N ASN A 202 -2.22 -14.87 -10.03
CA ASN A 202 -1.17 -14.31 -9.20
C ASN A 202 -1.50 -12.84 -8.91
N ARG A 203 -1.48 -11.98 -9.95
CA ARG A 203 -1.77 -10.56 -9.81
C ARG A 203 -2.65 -10.06 -10.94
N LEU A 204 -3.70 -9.31 -10.59
CA LEU A 204 -4.61 -8.67 -11.55
C LEU A 204 -4.47 -7.16 -11.48
N GLY A 205 -3.81 -6.56 -12.48
CA GLY A 205 -3.81 -5.12 -12.68
C GLY A 205 -4.83 -4.74 -13.75
N LEU A 206 -5.92 -4.07 -13.36
CA LEU A 206 -6.99 -3.68 -14.28
C LEU A 206 -7.21 -2.16 -14.26
N PRO A 207 -6.43 -1.40 -15.05
CA PRO A 207 -6.62 0.03 -15.19
C PRO A 207 -7.81 0.34 -16.12
N ASN A 208 -8.54 1.40 -15.78
CA ASN A 208 -9.60 2.00 -16.59
C ASN A 208 -10.65 0.96 -17.03
N CYS A 209 -11.03 0.93 -18.30
CA CYS A 209 -12.10 0.06 -18.77
C CYS A 209 -11.76 -1.44 -18.69
N SER A 210 -10.48 -1.82 -18.51
CA SER A 210 -10.12 -3.23 -18.40
C SER A 210 -10.78 -3.91 -17.19
N ILE A 211 -11.14 -3.15 -16.15
CA ILE A 211 -11.90 -3.63 -15.00
C ILE A 211 -13.20 -4.34 -15.39
N ASN A 212 -13.80 -3.99 -16.52
CA ASN A 212 -15.06 -4.59 -16.97
C ASN A 212 -14.94 -6.06 -17.38
N ILE A 213 -13.72 -6.61 -17.49
CA ILE A 213 -13.52 -8.06 -17.59
C ILE A 213 -13.82 -8.78 -16.27
N LEU A 214 -13.68 -8.09 -15.12
CA LEU A 214 -13.73 -8.72 -13.81
C LEU A 214 -15.06 -9.47 -13.54
N PRO A 215 -16.26 -8.94 -13.85
CA PRO A 215 -17.51 -9.70 -13.74
C PRO A 215 -17.62 -10.90 -14.69
N LYS A 216 -16.80 -10.96 -15.75
CA LYS A 216 -16.78 -12.04 -16.75
C LYS A 216 -15.94 -13.23 -16.29
N LEU A 217 -15.04 -13.00 -15.34
CA LEU A 217 -14.17 -14.03 -14.78
C LEU A 217 -14.91 -14.87 -13.74
N LYS A 218 -14.64 -16.18 -13.75
CA LYS A 218 -15.05 -17.15 -12.73
C LYS A 218 -13.78 -17.74 -12.12
N MET A 219 -13.49 -17.35 -10.88
CA MET A 219 -12.37 -17.87 -10.09
C MET A 219 -12.78 -19.17 -9.39
N HIS A 220 -11.79 -20.00 -9.05
CA HIS A 220 -12.01 -21.17 -8.20
C HIS A 220 -12.37 -20.75 -6.76
N GLU A 221 -12.99 -21.65 -5.99
CA GLU A 221 -13.34 -21.42 -4.58
C GLU A 221 -12.05 -21.20 -3.76
N ASP A 222 -11.11 -22.13 -3.83
CA ASP A 222 -9.75 -22.01 -3.25
C ASP A 222 -8.80 -21.09 -4.05
N ASN A 223 -9.30 -19.98 -4.61
CA ASN A 223 -8.41 -19.04 -5.29
C ASN A 223 -7.59 -18.24 -4.27
N GLU A 224 -6.28 -18.36 -4.33
CA GLU A 224 -5.34 -17.54 -3.59
C GLU A 224 -4.68 -16.53 -4.54
N MET A 225 -4.88 -15.23 -4.27
CA MET A 225 -4.38 -14.14 -5.10
C MET A 225 -3.34 -13.30 -4.35
N GLU A 226 -2.18 -13.12 -4.99
CA GLU A 226 -1.11 -12.27 -4.46
C GLU A 226 -1.50 -10.79 -4.50
N GLY A 227 -2.26 -10.33 -5.50
CA GLY A 227 -2.89 -9.01 -5.42
C GLY A 227 -3.78 -8.55 -6.56
N LEU A 228 -4.65 -7.60 -6.24
CA LEU A 228 -5.58 -6.93 -7.16
C LEU A 228 -5.34 -5.43 -7.11
N GLU A 229 -5.00 -4.83 -8.26
CA GLU A 229 -4.83 -3.39 -8.41
C GLU A 229 -5.84 -2.85 -9.44
N LEU A 230 -6.76 -2.02 -8.97
CA LEU A 230 -7.78 -1.37 -9.79
C LEU A 230 -7.58 0.14 -9.74
N HIS A 231 -7.50 0.76 -10.92
CA HIS A 231 -7.29 2.20 -11.03
C HIS A 231 -8.20 2.77 -12.12
N ILE A 232 -9.16 3.62 -11.75
CA ILE A 232 -10.16 4.12 -12.70
C ILE A 232 -10.17 5.64 -12.68
N LEU A 233 -9.77 6.28 -13.79
CA LEU A 233 -9.68 7.74 -13.88
C LEU A 233 -11.04 8.44 -14.10
N LYS A 234 -12.04 7.74 -14.65
CA LYS A 234 -13.33 8.32 -15.04
C LYS A 234 -14.47 7.33 -14.85
N THR A 235 -15.62 7.79 -14.37
CA THR A 235 -16.85 6.99 -14.20
C THR A 235 -17.30 6.25 -15.46
N LYS A 236 -17.12 6.87 -16.64
CA LYS A 236 -17.46 6.26 -17.94
C LYS A 236 -16.72 4.94 -18.25
N HIS A 237 -15.64 4.65 -17.53
CA HIS A 237 -14.91 3.39 -17.67
C HIS A 237 -15.56 2.24 -16.91
N ILE A 238 -16.51 2.50 -16.01
CA ILE A 238 -17.26 1.46 -15.28
C ILE A 238 -18.53 1.13 -16.09
N SER A 239 -18.66 -0.12 -16.51
CA SER A 239 -19.85 -0.64 -17.18
C SER A 239 -20.97 -0.97 -16.20
N GLU A 240 -22.19 -1.06 -16.72
CA GLU A 240 -23.38 -1.46 -15.94
C GLU A 240 -23.22 -2.84 -15.28
N ALA A 241 -22.43 -3.73 -15.88
CA ALA A 241 -22.15 -5.05 -15.32
C ALA A 241 -21.42 -4.97 -13.97
N ILE A 242 -20.63 -3.93 -13.70
CA ILE A 242 -20.04 -3.74 -12.37
C ILE A 242 -21.02 -3.02 -11.43
N ARG A 243 -21.81 -2.08 -11.96
CA ARG A 243 -22.76 -1.28 -11.16
C ARG A 243 -23.91 -2.11 -10.59
N THR A 244 -24.39 -3.11 -11.32
CA THR A 244 -25.57 -3.90 -10.89
C THR A 244 -25.33 -4.70 -9.60
N ARG A 245 -26.33 -4.68 -8.71
CA ARG A 245 -26.27 -5.31 -7.38
C ARG A 245 -26.11 -6.82 -7.38
N GLN A 246 -26.50 -7.48 -8.45
CA GLN A 246 -26.47 -8.94 -8.56
C GLN A 246 -25.05 -9.49 -8.83
N ASN A 247 -24.11 -8.64 -9.25
CA ASN A 247 -22.77 -9.09 -9.65
C ASN A 247 -21.78 -8.99 -8.50
N ARG A 248 -21.87 -9.97 -7.59
CA ARG A 248 -20.81 -10.24 -6.61
C ARG A 248 -19.67 -11.01 -7.27
N ILE A 249 -18.45 -10.52 -7.07
CA ILE A 249 -17.23 -11.03 -7.69
C ILE A 249 -16.44 -11.76 -6.62
N TRP A 250 -16.43 -13.08 -6.67
CA TRP A 250 -15.60 -13.91 -5.80
C TRP A 250 -14.14 -13.79 -6.21
N LEU A 251 -13.28 -13.45 -5.24
CA LEU A 251 -11.83 -13.33 -5.41
C LEU A 251 -11.06 -14.37 -4.60
N GLY A 252 -11.71 -15.07 -3.66
CA GLY A 252 -11.06 -16.00 -2.74
C GLY A 252 -10.20 -15.28 -1.71
N GLU A 253 -9.05 -15.86 -1.38
CA GLU A 253 -8.04 -15.27 -0.51
C GLU A 253 -7.19 -14.26 -1.28
N MET A 254 -6.86 -13.14 -0.65
CA MET A 254 -6.15 -12.02 -1.25
C MET A 254 -5.17 -11.39 -0.29
N LYS A 255 -3.90 -11.36 -0.69
CA LYS A 255 -2.84 -10.72 0.09
C LYS A 255 -2.81 -9.20 -0.07
N ASN A 256 -3.00 -8.68 -1.28
CA ASN A 256 -2.85 -7.25 -1.54
C ASN A 256 -4.03 -6.68 -2.33
N LEU A 257 -4.76 -5.73 -1.76
CA LEU A 257 -5.84 -5.00 -2.43
C LEU A 257 -5.46 -3.53 -2.59
N LYS A 258 -5.53 -3.03 -3.82
CA LYS A 258 -5.22 -1.63 -4.12
C LYS A 258 -6.29 -1.03 -5.02
N LEU A 259 -7.11 -0.13 -4.48
CA LEU A 259 -8.16 0.57 -5.23
C LEU A 259 -7.86 2.07 -5.26
N ARG A 260 -7.79 2.63 -6.47
CA ARG A 260 -7.53 4.05 -6.68
C ARG A 260 -8.63 4.74 -7.47
N LEU A 261 -8.96 5.95 -7.06
CA LEU A 261 -9.95 6.83 -7.68
C LEU A 261 -11.32 6.13 -7.75
N PHE A 262 -12.00 6.16 -8.91
CA PHE A 262 -13.32 5.58 -9.08
C PHE A 262 -13.38 4.05 -8.88
N ALA A 263 -12.24 3.37 -8.72
CA ALA A 263 -12.20 1.94 -8.43
C ALA A 263 -12.82 1.59 -7.06
N ILE A 264 -12.81 2.52 -6.10
CA ILE A 264 -13.37 2.28 -4.76
C ILE A 264 -14.87 1.96 -4.82
N ASN A 265 -15.61 2.54 -5.77
CA ASN A 265 -17.02 2.20 -6.01
C ASN A 265 -17.24 0.70 -6.26
N THR A 266 -16.22 -0.05 -6.68
CA THR A 266 -16.33 -1.49 -6.91
C THR A 266 -16.11 -2.34 -5.66
N LEU A 267 -15.56 -1.77 -4.59
CA LEU A 267 -15.13 -2.50 -3.39
C LEU A 267 -16.24 -3.39 -2.81
N HIS A 268 -17.45 -2.84 -2.69
CA HIS A 268 -18.61 -3.53 -2.13
C HIS A 268 -19.14 -4.70 -3.00
N ARG A 269 -18.61 -4.86 -4.22
CA ARG A 269 -18.90 -5.98 -5.12
C ARG A 269 -17.90 -7.12 -4.97
N LEU A 270 -16.71 -6.82 -4.45
CA LEU A 270 -15.65 -7.79 -4.25
C LEU A 270 -15.98 -8.65 -3.04
N VAL A 271 -15.88 -9.97 -3.21
CA VAL A 271 -16.14 -10.96 -2.15
C VAL A 271 -14.86 -11.73 -1.91
N LEU A 272 -14.36 -11.64 -0.69
CA LEU A 272 -13.20 -12.38 -0.20
C LEU A 272 -13.67 -13.61 0.59
N HIS A 273 -12.74 -14.54 0.77
CA HIS A 273 -12.94 -15.68 1.67
C HIS A 273 -13.21 -15.22 3.11
N GLU A 274 -13.93 -16.03 3.89
CA GLU A 274 -14.23 -15.71 5.28
C GLU A 274 -12.96 -15.63 6.12
N GLU A 275 -12.07 -16.61 5.99
CA GLU A 275 -10.75 -16.65 6.64
C GLU A 275 -9.67 -15.82 5.91
N ASN A 276 -10.04 -14.80 5.13
CA ASN A 276 -9.07 -14.02 4.38
C ASN A 276 -8.06 -13.31 5.30
N GLU A 277 -6.77 -13.55 5.08
CA GLU A 277 -5.67 -12.84 5.75
C GLU A 277 -4.91 -11.97 4.73
N MET A 278 -5.17 -10.66 4.78
CA MET A 278 -4.62 -9.68 3.85
C MET A 278 -3.36 -9.01 4.40
N GLU A 279 -2.28 -9.02 3.62
CA GLU A 279 -1.05 -8.29 3.94
C GLU A 279 -1.23 -6.76 3.84
N ARG A 280 -1.96 -6.28 2.82
CA ARG A 280 -2.18 -4.84 2.63
C ARG A 280 -3.47 -4.51 1.91
N CYS A 281 -4.21 -3.53 2.44
CA CYS A 281 -5.33 -2.85 1.79
C CYS A 281 -5.00 -1.36 1.64
N PHE A 282 -4.93 -0.86 0.41
CA PHE A 282 -4.69 0.55 0.10
C PHE A 282 -5.84 1.12 -0.72
N LEU A 283 -6.52 2.15 -0.20
CA LEU A 283 -7.65 2.82 -0.84
C LEU A 283 -7.37 4.33 -0.92
N ASN A 284 -7.49 4.91 -2.12
CA ASN A 284 -7.29 6.35 -2.34
C ASN A 284 -8.35 6.89 -3.30
N ALA A 285 -9.05 7.98 -2.95
CA ALA A 285 -10.02 8.66 -3.82
C ALA A 285 -9.90 10.18 -3.74
N GLU A 286 -9.68 10.84 -4.87
CA GLU A 286 -9.55 12.31 -4.93
C GLU A 286 -10.89 13.06 -4.98
N LYS A 287 -11.98 12.38 -5.34
CA LYS A 287 -13.32 12.98 -5.52
C LYS A 287 -14.40 12.18 -4.80
N ASP A 288 -15.42 12.87 -4.31
CA ASP A 288 -16.61 12.30 -3.68
C ASP A 288 -17.37 11.33 -4.61
N GLU A 289 -17.49 11.67 -5.90
CA GLU A 289 -18.07 10.80 -6.93
C GLU A 289 -17.36 9.44 -7.02
N SER A 290 -16.08 9.36 -6.63
CA SER A 290 -15.27 8.12 -6.68
C SER A 290 -15.67 7.09 -5.63
N ILE A 291 -16.44 7.50 -4.62
CA ILE A 291 -16.87 6.65 -3.50
C ILE A 291 -18.40 6.60 -3.35
N PHE A 292 -19.15 7.29 -4.21
CA PHE A 292 -20.61 7.39 -4.17
C PHE A 292 -21.31 6.03 -3.98
N GLU A 293 -20.93 5.01 -4.74
CA GLU A 293 -21.55 3.68 -4.61
C GLU A 293 -21.14 2.97 -3.32
N ALA A 294 -19.90 3.17 -2.87
CA ALA A 294 -19.37 2.55 -1.66
C ALA A 294 -20.00 3.15 -0.39
N ILE A 295 -20.21 4.47 -0.33
CA ILE A 295 -20.85 5.14 0.82
C ILE A 295 -22.29 4.66 1.04
N LEU A 296 -23.03 4.36 -0.04
CA LEU A 296 -24.43 3.90 0.05
C LEU A 296 -24.58 2.50 0.68
N THR A 297 -23.46 1.82 0.94
CA THR A 297 -23.49 0.54 1.65
C THR A 297 -23.78 0.72 3.13
N LYS A 298 -24.30 -0.33 3.76
CA LYS A 298 -24.50 -0.35 5.22
C LYS A 298 -23.15 -0.33 5.93
N ASN A 299 -23.10 0.25 7.12
CA ASN A 299 -21.92 0.16 7.97
C ASN A 299 -21.59 -1.30 8.26
N ASN A 300 -20.30 -1.63 8.39
CA ASN A 300 -19.81 -2.99 8.63
C ASN A 300 -20.31 -4.05 7.61
N SER A 301 -20.49 -3.68 6.33
CA SER A 301 -21.00 -4.60 5.31
C SER A 301 -19.97 -5.09 4.31
N ILE A 302 -18.80 -4.43 4.23
CA ILE A 302 -17.70 -4.80 3.34
C ILE A 302 -16.69 -5.63 4.12
N TRP A 303 -16.73 -6.95 3.97
CA TRP A 303 -15.81 -7.88 4.63
C TRP A 303 -14.41 -7.82 4.01
N LEU A 304 -13.39 -7.58 4.84
CA LEU A 304 -11.97 -7.66 4.45
C LEU A 304 -11.22 -8.85 5.07
N GLY A 305 -11.79 -9.50 6.09
CA GLY A 305 -11.08 -10.50 6.89
C GLY A 305 -10.10 -9.87 7.87
N LYS A 306 -8.95 -10.51 8.09
CA LYS A 306 -7.82 -9.93 8.82
C LYS A 306 -6.98 -9.08 7.86
N VAL A 307 -6.53 -7.91 8.30
CA VAL A 307 -5.75 -6.98 7.49
C VAL A 307 -4.54 -6.51 8.30
N ASN A 308 -3.36 -6.77 7.76
CA ASN A 308 -2.10 -6.45 8.40
C ASN A 308 -1.72 -4.96 8.26
N ASN A 309 -1.99 -4.36 7.09
CA ASN A 309 -1.77 -2.93 6.84
C ASN A 309 -2.98 -2.33 6.13
N LEU A 310 -3.58 -1.29 6.71
CA LEU A 310 -4.74 -0.59 6.14
C LEU A 310 -4.44 0.90 5.98
N ASP A 311 -4.35 1.33 4.72
CA ASP A 311 -4.05 2.70 4.31
C ASP A 311 -5.26 3.32 3.59
N LEU A 312 -5.85 4.37 4.16
CA LEU A 312 -6.93 5.14 3.51
C LEU A 312 -6.52 6.60 3.33
N GLU A 313 -6.59 7.07 2.09
CA GLU A 313 -6.21 8.44 1.73
C GLU A 313 -7.37 9.20 1.10
N LEU A 314 -7.46 10.49 1.43
CA LEU A 314 -8.43 11.42 0.87
C LEU A 314 -9.89 10.93 1.09
N PHE A 315 -10.77 11.01 0.10
CA PHE A 315 -12.17 10.56 0.24
C PHE A 315 -12.29 9.06 0.60
N ALA A 316 -11.27 8.23 0.39
CA ALA A 316 -11.32 6.83 0.82
C ALA A 316 -11.47 6.68 2.35
N ILE A 317 -11.18 7.72 3.14
CA ILE A 317 -11.44 7.68 4.59
C ILE A 317 -12.94 7.57 4.88
N SER A 318 -13.80 8.21 4.08
CA SER A 318 -15.26 8.16 4.24
C SER A 318 -15.87 6.76 4.13
N ILE A 319 -15.16 5.78 3.54
CA ILE A 319 -15.64 4.39 3.48
C ILE A 319 -15.23 3.55 4.69
N LEU A 320 -14.39 4.07 5.59
CA LEU A 320 -13.94 3.36 6.79
C LEU A 320 -15.08 2.75 7.62
N PRO A 321 -16.21 3.45 7.90
CA PRO A 321 -17.32 2.87 8.67
C PRO A 321 -18.05 1.73 7.94
N LYS A 322 -17.79 1.56 6.64
CA LYS A 322 -18.39 0.51 5.80
C LYS A 322 -17.60 -0.79 5.83
N LEU A 323 -16.32 -0.70 6.16
CA LEU A 323 -15.40 -1.84 6.24
C LEU A 323 -15.71 -2.67 7.49
N LYS A 324 -15.60 -3.99 7.36
CA LYS A 324 -15.71 -4.97 8.44
C LYS A 324 -14.44 -5.82 8.46
N LEU A 325 -13.74 -5.77 9.58
CA LEU A 325 -12.58 -6.60 9.89
C LEU A 325 -13.02 -7.80 10.74
N HIS A 326 -12.19 -8.84 10.74
CA HIS A 326 -12.34 -9.98 11.64
C HIS A 326 -12.23 -9.55 13.11
N GLU A 327 -12.92 -10.23 14.02
CA GLU A 327 -12.95 -9.85 15.45
C GLU A 327 -11.56 -9.96 16.10
N GLU A 328 -10.81 -10.97 15.68
CA GLU A 328 -9.41 -11.25 16.08
C GLU A 328 -8.38 -10.52 15.19
N ASN A 329 -8.74 -9.41 14.54
CA ASN A 329 -7.80 -8.68 13.70
C ASN A 329 -6.62 -8.13 14.51
N GLU A 330 -5.40 -8.46 14.09
CA GLU A 330 -4.16 -7.87 14.61
C GLU A 330 -3.39 -7.21 13.46
N MET A 331 -3.29 -5.88 13.52
CA MET A 331 -2.77 -5.04 12.45
C MET A 331 -1.39 -4.47 12.83
N GLU A 332 -0.42 -4.58 11.91
CA GLU A 332 0.88 -3.93 12.04
C GLU A 332 0.76 -2.41 11.89
N GLU A 333 -0.03 -1.93 10.92
CA GLU A 333 -0.16 -0.49 10.64
C GLU A 333 -1.55 -0.07 10.15
N PHE A 334 -2.12 0.95 10.79
CA PHE A 334 -3.31 1.67 10.34
C PHE A 334 -2.96 3.13 10.06
N SER A 335 -3.23 3.62 8.84
CA SER A 335 -2.86 4.96 8.40
C SER A 335 -4.00 5.69 7.70
N LEU A 336 -4.28 6.92 8.13
CA LEU A 336 -5.25 7.83 7.50
C LEU A 336 -4.62 9.20 7.20
N SER A 337 -4.87 9.74 5.99
CA SER A 337 -4.40 11.07 5.59
C SER A 337 -5.47 11.85 4.81
N ALA A 338 -5.85 13.02 5.31
CA ALA A 338 -6.84 13.91 4.68
C ALA A 338 -6.48 15.38 4.82
N ASP A 339 -6.10 16.03 3.72
CA ASP A 339 -5.77 17.47 3.69
C ASP A 339 -7.02 18.39 3.62
N LYS A 340 -8.23 17.81 3.59
CA LYS A 340 -9.51 18.54 3.60
C LYS A 340 -10.56 17.90 4.51
N GLU A 341 -11.39 18.74 5.10
CA GLU A 341 -12.50 18.33 5.99
C GLU A 341 -13.52 17.42 5.30
N GLU A 342 -13.84 17.71 4.03
CA GLU A 342 -14.84 16.95 3.25
C GLU A 342 -14.52 15.46 3.17
N TYR A 343 -13.23 15.09 3.22
CA TYR A 343 -12.75 13.71 3.11
C TYR A 343 -13.11 12.83 4.32
N VAL A 344 -13.27 13.44 5.49
CA VAL A 344 -13.53 12.75 6.76
C VAL A 344 -14.97 12.87 7.23
N SER A 345 -15.81 13.61 6.50
CA SER A 345 -17.15 14.00 6.95
C SER A 345 -18.08 12.82 7.31
N GLU A 346 -17.97 11.69 6.60
CA GLU A 346 -18.74 10.48 6.95
C GLU A 346 -18.23 9.78 8.22
N VAL A 347 -16.91 9.82 8.45
CA VAL A 347 -16.31 9.22 9.64
C VAL A 347 -16.63 10.07 10.87
N THR A 348 -16.54 11.39 10.78
CA THR A 348 -16.82 12.28 11.91
C THR A 348 -18.29 12.24 12.34
N ARG A 349 -19.21 11.91 11.43
CA ARG A 349 -20.64 11.65 11.73
C ARG A 349 -20.88 10.33 12.47
N ALA A 350 -19.93 9.41 12.46
CA ALA A 350 -20.09 8.15 13.17
C ALA A 350 -20.15 8.37 14.69
N GLU A 351 -20.77 7.44 15.39
CA GLU A 351 -20.74 7.42 16.86
C GLU A 351 -19.32 7.17 17.36
N ASN A 352 -18.97 7.73 18.52
CA ASN A 352 -17.67 7.48 19.13
C ASN A 352 -17.50 5.98 19.44
N ASN A 353 -16.29 5.46 19.25
CA ASN A 353 -15.98 4.04 19.43
C ASN A 353 -16.82 3.05 18.57
N SER A 354 -17.37 3.49 17.43
CA SER A 354 -18.20 2.63 16.56
C SER A 354 -17.42 1.85 15.51
N ILE A 355 -16.20 2.28 15.17
CA ILE A 355 -15.37 1.68 14.12
C ILE A 355 -14.33 0.74 14.74
N TYR A 356 -14.58 -0.56 14.73
CA TYR A 356 -13.69 -1.55 15.33
C TYR A 356 -12.51 -1.91 14.42
N LEU A 357 -11.28 -1.80 14.92
CA LEU A 357 -10.04 -2.11 14.19
C LEU A 357 -9.32 -3.38 14.68
N GLY A 358 -9.70 -3.92 15.85
CA GLY A 358 -8.93 -4.98 16.52
C GLY A 358 -7.72 -4.42 17.27
N LYS A 359 -6.61 -5.17 17.26
CA LYS A 359 -5.32 -4.71 17.81
C LYS A 359 -4.52 -3.99 16.71
N VAL A 360 -3.85 -2.91 17.06
CA VAL A 360 -3.05 -2.07 16.14
C VAL A 360 -1.72 -1.73 16.79
N LYS A 361 -0.62 -2.18 16.16
CA LYS A 361 0.74 -1.89 16.63
C LYS A 361 1.17 -0.46 16.29
N LYS A 362 0.84 0.03 15.09
CA LYS A 362 1.17 1.39 14.64
C LYS A 362 -0.06 2.11 14.13
N LEU A 363 -0.33 3.29 14.70
CA LEU A 363 -1.43 4.15 14.30
C LEU A 363 -0.89 5.49 13.83
N GLU A 364 -1.22 5.89 12.60
CA GLU A 364 -0.80 7.15 12.01
C GLU A 364 -1.98 7.93 11.44
N LEU A 365 -2.25 9.14 11.97
CA LEU A 365 -3.29 10.03 11.46
C LEU A 365 -2.69 11.38 11.09
N ARG A 366 -3.00 11.87 9.88
CA ARG A 366 -2.49 13.14 9.35
C ARG A 366 -3.61 14.09 8.94
N ASP A 367 -3.42 15.35 9.25
CA ASP A 367 -4.30 16.46 8.90
C ASP A 367 -5.72 16.26 9.45
N TYR A 368 -6.78 16.49 8.65
CA TYR A 368 -8.17 16.29 9.08
C TYR A 368 -8.48 14.85 9.52
N ALA A 369 -7.65 13.86 9.16
CA ALA A 369 -7.85 12.49 9.59
C ALA A 369 -7.67 12.31 11.12
N VAL A 370 -7.01 13.24 11.81
CA VAL A 370 -6.92 13.21 13.28
C VAL A 370 -8.31 13.27 13.93
N ASN A 371 -9.27 13.98 13.32
CA ASN A 371 -10.66 14.04 13.78
C ASN A 371 -11.41 12.69 13.72
N ALA A 372 -10.88 11.68 13.03
CA ALA A 372 -11.43 10.32 13.05
C ALA A 372 -11.15 9.58 14.37
N LEU A 373 -10.13 9.99 15.13
CA LEU A 373 -9.64 9.24 16.29
C LEU A 373 -10.73 8.88 17.33
N PRO A 374 -11.63 9.79 17.75
CA PRO A 374 -12.68 9.45 18.73
C PRO A 374 -13.67 8.37 18.24
N LYS A 375 -13.69 8.11 16.95
CA LYS A 375 -14.61 7.17 16.28
C LYS A 375 -14.03 5.76 16.23
N LEU A 376 -12.71 5.64 16.34
CA LEU A 376 -11.99 4.38 16.29
C LEU A 376 -12.11 3.64 17.62
N LYS A 377 -12.26 2.31 17.54
CA LYS A 377 -12.30 1.40 18.68
C LYS A 377 -11.24 0.33 18.51
N LEU A 378 -10.31 0.29 19.44
CA LEU A 378 -9.31 -0.77 19.54
C LEU A 378 -9.78 -1.86 20.50
N HIS A 379 -9.18 -3.04 20.37
CA HIS A 379 -9.37 -4.12 21.32
C HIS A 379 -8.88 -3.70 22.73
N ARG A 380 -9.53 -4.19 23.80
CA ARG A 380 -9.21 -3.80 25.19
C ARG A 380 -7.76 -4.12 25.59
N GLU A 381 -7.23 -5.20 25.03
CA GLU A 381 -5.87 -5.69 25.28
C GLU A 381 -4.87 -5.16 24.23
N ASN A 382 -5.16 -4.02 23.61
CA ASN A 382 -4.25 -3.45 22.62
C ASN A 382 -2.94 -3.01 23.28
N GLU A 383 -1.82 -3.38 22.68
CA GLU A 383 -0.48 -2.89 23.03
C GLU A 383 0.13 -2.20 21.81
N MET A 384 0.03 -0.88 21.78
CA MET A 384 0.47 -0.05 20.66
C MET A 384 1.95 0.33 20.81
N GLU A 385 2.74 0.01 19.79
CA GLU A 385 4.15 0.34 19.73
C GLU A 385 4.39 1.81 19.37
N LYS A 386 3.60 2.35 18.43
CA LYS A 386 3.80 3.71 17.90
C LYS A 386 2.47 4.37 17.56
N PHE A 387 2.26 5.55 18.13
CA PHE A 387 1.12 6.40 17.81
C PHE A 387 1.61 7.76 17.28
N CYS A 388 1.20 8.14 16.08
CA CYS A 388 1.68 9.31 15.37
C CYS A 388 0.51 10.17 14.89
N LEU A 389 0.51 11.44 15.28
CA LEU A 389 -0.57 12.38 14.95
C LEU A 389 0.02 13.69 14.46
N ASN A 390 -0.32 14.08 13.23
CA ASN A 390 0.10 15.34 12.65
C ASN A 390 -1.11 16.21 12.32
N ALA A 391 -1.16 17.43 12.86
CA ALA A 391 -2.22 18.39 12.61
C ALA A 391 -1.64 19.80 12.58
N ASP A 392 -1.43 20.37 11.40
CA ASP A 392 -0.86 21.71 11.23
C ASP A 392 -1.85 22.88 11.44
N ARG A 393 -3.14 22.56 11.57
CA ARG A 393 -4.24 23.52 11.75
C ARG A 393 -5.16 23.12 12.89
N ILE A 394 -5.86 24.10 13.48
CA ILE A 394 -6.79 23.85 14.59
C ILE A 394 -8.02 23.05 14.14
N GLU A 395 -8.45 23.24 12.90
CA GLU A 395 -9.57 22.52 12.28
C GLU A 395 -9.30 21.01 12.15
N HIS A 396 -8.02 20.61 12.09
CA HIS A 396 -7.61 19.20 12.04
C HIS A 396 -7.88 18.45 13.35
N VAL A 397 -8.11 19.18 14.45
CA VAL A 397 -8.38 18.63 15.79
C VAL A 397 -9.68 19.15 16.40
N SER A 398 -10.61 19.66 15.59
CA SER A 398 -11.89 20.19 16.07
C SER A 398 -12.70 19.16 16.87
N GLU A 399 -12.82 17.92 16.38
CA GLU A 399 -13.52 16.83 17.06
C GLU A 399 -12.79 16.41 18.35
N ILE A 400 -11.45 16.49 18.36
CA ILE A 400 -10.63 16.20 19.54
C ILE A 400 -10.88 17.21 20.65
N ILE A 401 -10.91 18.50 20.30
CA ILE A 401 -11.13 19.58 21.27
C ILE A 401 -12.52 19.44 21.93
N LEU A 402 -13.51 18.99 21.16
CA LEU A 402 -14.87 18.75 21.66
C LEU A 402 -15.00 17.47 22.48
N ALA A 403 -14.11 16.50 22.30
CA ALA A 403 -14.13 15.25 23.04
C ALA A 403 -13.90 15.48 24.53
N GLU A 404 -14.52 14.66 25.38
CA GLU A 404 -14.27 14.68 26.82
C GLU A 404 -12.86 14.17 27.14
N ASN A 405 -12.29 14.62 28.25
CA ASN A 405 -11.01 14.09 28.72
C ASN A 405 -11.12 12.59 29.02
N ASN A 406 -10.05 11.85 28.76
CA ASN A 406 -9.99 10.40 28.97
C ASN A 406 -11.08 9.61 28.24
N SER A 407 -11.58 10.11 27.10
CA SER A 407 -12.63 9.44 26.30
C SER A 407 -12.08 8.51 25.22
N ILE A 408 -10.80 8.62 24.87
CA ILE A 408 -10.16 7.87 23.78
C ILE A 408 -9.30 6.77 24.36
N HIS A 409 -9.68 5.51 24.15
CA HIS A 409 -8.95 4.35 24.64
C HIS A 409 -8.00 3.76 23.59
N THR A 410 -6.71 3.77 23.88
CA THR A 410 -5.66 3.24 22.99
C THR A 410 -5.12 1.87 23.40
N GLY A 411 -5.52 1.35 24.57
CA GLY A 411 -4.78 0.30 25.26
C GLY A 411 -3.45 0.82 25.82
N LYS A 412 -2.47 -0.07 26.01
CA LYS A 412 -1.12 0.31 26.44
C LYS A 412 -0.35 0.96 25.29
N LEU A 413 0.28 2.09 25.55
CA LEU A 413 1.02 2.86 24.55
C LEU A 413 2.51 2.94 24.93
N LYS A 414 3.40 2.57 24.00
CA LYS A 414 4.86 2.67 24.19
C LYS A 414 5.44 4.00 23.72
N ASN A 415 5.10 4.43 22.50
CA ASN A 415 5.67 5.64 21.88
C ASN A 415 4.58 6.54 21.30
N LEU A 416 4.65 7.84 21.62
CA LEU A 416 3.69 8.84 21.14
C LEU A 416 4.43 10.00 20.47
N LYS A 417 4.02 10.35 19.24
CA LYS A 417 4.53 11.50 18.50
C LYS A 417 3.39 12.42 18.10
N LEU A 418 3.48 13.67 18.52
CA LEU A 418 2.49 14.70 18.27
C LEU A 418 3.16 15.87 17.56
N TRP A 419 2.69 16.18 16.37
CA TRP A 419 3.09 17.37 15.63
C TRP A 419 2.01 18.44 15.74
N GLU A 420 2.45 19.65 16.08
CA GLU A 420 1.63 20.85 15.97
C GLU A 420 0.34 20.79 16.83
N TYR A 421 -0.84 21.03 16.26
CA TYR A 421 -2.11 21.03 17.01
C TYR A 421 -2.50 19.64 17.54
N ALA A 422 -1.82 18.57 17.13
CA ALA A 422 -2.07 17.22 17.64
C ALA A 422 -1.82 17.08 19.15
N ILE A 423 -1.10 18.03 19.78
CA ILE A 423 -0.93 18.07 21.24
C ILE A 423 -2.27 18.05 21.99
N ASN A 424 -3.34 18.55 21.38
CA ASN A 424 -4.68 18.58 21.97
C ASN A 424 -5.29 17.18 22.20
N VAL A 425 -4.69 16.12 21.64
CA VAL A 425 -5.11 14.74 21.90
C VAL A 425 -4.66 14.26 23.28
N LEU A 426 -3.55 14.76 23.83
CA LEU A 426 -3.02 14.31 25.14
C LEU A 426 -4.08 14.21 26.24
N PRO A 427 -4.87 15.27 26.54
CA PRO A 427 -5.85 15.22 27.62
C PRO A 427 -7.00 14.22 27.38
N LYS A 428 -7.19 13.81 26.12
CA LYS A 428 -8.31 12.96 25.68
C LYS A 428 -7.97 11.47 25.74
N LEU A 429 -6.69 11.11 25.81
CA LEU A 429 -6.23 9.72 25.90
C LEU A 429 -6.46 9.16 27.31
N HIS A 430 -7.08 7.98 27.37
CA HIS A 430 -7.40 7.25 28.60
C HIS A 430 -6.33 6.20 28.94
N GLY A 431 -6.13 5.99 30.24
CA GLY A 431 -5.41 4.84 30.81
C GLY A 431 -4.07 5.19 31.43
N GLU A 432 -3.48 4.22 32.12
CA GLU A 432 -2.15 4.32 32.73
C GLU A 432 -1.09 3.78 31.77
N ASN A 433 -0.19 4.66 31.31
CA ASN A 433 0.84 4.28 30.34
C ASN A 433 2.26 4.45 30.89
N GLU A 434 3.12 3.50 30.54
CA GLU A 434 4.57 3.60 30.69
C GLU A 434 5.20 3.91 29.33
N ILE A 435 5.34 5.19 29.04
CA ILE A 435 5.80 5.71 27.76
C ILE A 435 7.33 5.64 27.69
N GLU A 436 7.85 4.92 26.70
CA GLU A 436 9.28 4.87 26.39
C GLU A 436 9.76 6.20 25.81
N GLU A 437 9.03 6.76 24.83
CA GLU A 437 9.34 8.05 24.20
C GLU A 437 8.07 8.85 23.88
N LEU A 438 8.01 10.09 24.39
CA LEU A 438 7.05 11.11 23.98
C LEU A 438 7.79 12.19 23.19
N VAL A 439 7.38 12.38 21.93
CA VAL A 439 7.91 13.41 21.04
C VAL A 439 6.82 14.44 20.73
N ILE A 440 7.10 15.71 21.00
CA ILE A 440 6.23 16.82 20.68
C ILE A 440 7.00 17.79 19.80
N THR A 441 6.48 18.13 18.62
CA THR A 441 7.21 18.95 17.64
C THR A 441 6.35 20.07 17.09
N GLY A 442 6.92 21.27 16.96
CA GLY A 442 6.28 22.38 16.24
C GLY A 442 5.13 23.06 16.99
N VAL A 443 5.02 22.91 18.32
CA VAL A 443 3.87 23.42 19.07
C VAL A 443 4.09 24.88 19.49
N GLY A 444 3.34 25.79 18.88
CA GLY A 444 3.35 27.21 19.19
C GLY A 444 2.51 27.60 20.43
N ARG A 445 2.61 28.86 20.87
CA ARG A 445 1.90 29.38 22.07
C ARG A 445 0.36 29.33 21.96
N GLY A 446 -0.19 29.32 20.76
CA GLY A 446 -1.64 29.27 20.51
C GLY A 446 -2.18 27.90 20.13
N TYR A 447 -1.36 26.85 20.23
CA TYR A 447 -1.72 25.52 19.72
C TYR A 447 -2.48 24.68 20.75
N CYS A 448 -2.31 24.97 22.04
CA CYS A 448 -2.93 24.21 23.12
C CYS A 448 -4.32 24.78 23.47
N SER A 449 -5.31 23.91 23.56
CA SER A 449 -6.56 24.18 24.26
C SER A 449 -6.32 24.27 25.78
N ASN A 450 -7.32 24.78 26.51
CA ASN A 450 -7.24 24.89 27.97
C ASN A 450 -7.06 23.51 28.66
N ASP A 451 -7.53 22.45 28.03
CA ASP A 451 -7.53 21.09 28.60
C ASP A 451 -6.14 20.47 28.66
N VAL A 452 -5.22 20.86 27.78
CA VAL A 452 -3.86 20.28 27.69
C VAL A 452 -3.11 20.40 29.02
N PHE A 453 -3.40 21.43 29.81
CA PHE A 453 -2.77 21.66 31.11
C PHE A 453 -3.72 21.41 32.29
N SER A 454 -4.91 20.85 32.03
CA SER A 454 -5.90 20.51 33.06
C SER A 454 -5.43 19.31 33.88
N SER A 455 -5.58 19.36 35.20
CA SER A 455 -5.13 18.28 36.09
C SER A 455 -5.94 16.99 36.00
N ASP A 456 -7.09 17.03 35.34
CA ASP A 456 -8.11 15.97 35.42
C ASP A 456 -7.94 14.94 34.29
N SER A 457 -6.80 14.98 33.58
CA SER A 457 -6.43 14.01 32.57
C SER A 457 -5.54 12.90 33.11
N ASP A 458 -5.82 11.66 32.70
CA ASP A 458 -5.02 10.47 32.97
C ASP A 458 -3.58 10.61 32.52
N PHE A 459 -3.30 11.44 31.50
CA PHE A 459 -1.96 11.73 31.01
C PHE A 459 -0.99 12.13 32.13
N PHE A 460 -1.44 12.82 33.17
CA PHE A 460 -0.58 13.24 34.28
C PHE A 460 -0.15 12.07 35.19
N SER A 461 -0.80 10.91 35.10
CA SER A 461 -0.39 9.68 35.78
C SER A 461 0.70 8.90 35.03
N TRP A 462 0.97 9.25 33.76
CA TRP A 462 1.86 8.47 32.91
C TRP A 462 3.32 8.54 33.38
N LYS A 463 4.01 7.41 33.26
CA LYS A 463 5.46 7.33 33.48
C LYS A 463 6.17 7.50 32.14
N ILE A 464 6.79 8.66 31.95
CA ILE A 464 7.52 8.98 30.71
C ILE A 464 9.01 8.80 30.97
N LYS A 465 9.68 7.92 30.21
CA LYS A 465 11.13 7.72 30.30
C LYS A 465 11.88 8.80 29.52
N ARG A 466 11.48 9.06 28.27
CA ARG A 466 12.14 10.01 27.36
C ARG A 466 11.15 11.04 26.85
N LEU A 467 11.43 12.31 27.08
CA LEU A 467 10.63 13.43 26.59
C LEU A 467 11.47 14.29 25.65
N LYS A 468 11.04 14.39 24.39
CA LYS A 468 11.62 15.27 23.38
C LYS A 468 10.60 16.30 22.96
N ILE A 469 10.96 17.58 23.10
CA ILE A 469 10.14 18.70 22.67
C ILE A 469 10.97 19.54 21.71
N GLU A 470 10.60 19.54 20.43
CA GLU A 470 11.38 20.15 19.35
C GLU A 470 10.61 21.30 18.70
N ASN A 471 11.32 22.36 18.33
CA ASN A 471 10.79 23.53 17.64
C ASN A 471 9.48 24.08 18.27
N SER A 472 9.35 24.03 19.60
CA SER A 472 8.11 24.31 20.32
C SER A 472 8.29 25.43 21.34
N ALA A 473 7.19 26.02 21.78
CA ALA A 473 7.18 27.06 22.80
C ALA A 473 7.61 26.50 24.17
N VAL A 474 8.32 27.32 24.95
CA VAL A 474 8.80 26.94 26.30
C VAL A 474 7.66 26.54 27.25
N ASP A 475 6.45 27.06 27.04
CA ASP A 475 5.28 26.73 27.87
C ASP A 475 4.86 25.26 27.80
N ILE A 476 5.22 24.54 26.73
CA ILE A 476 4.90 23.12 26.55
C ILE A 476 5.57 22.26 27.61
N LEU A 477 6.69 22.70 28.20
CA LEU A 477 7.31 22.01 29.34
C LEU A 477 6.37 21.87 30.55
N LYS A 478 5.28 22.64 30.62
CA LYS A 478 4.26 22.53 31.68
C LYS A 478 3.51 21.19 31.68
N ILE A 479 3.54 20.41 30.59
CA ILE A 479 2.95 19.06 30.55
C ILE A 479 3.59 18.12 31.58
N ARG A 480 4.80 18.42 32.06
CA ARG A 480 5.49 17.66 33.12
C ARG A 480 5.04 17.99 34.54
N LYS A 481 4.21 19.01 34.72
CA LYS A 481 3.78 19.44 36.05
C LYS A 481 3.13 18.27 36.79
N ARG A 482 3.58 17.97 38.01
CA ARG A 482 3.11 16.87 38.89
C ARG A 482 3.50 15.45 38.48
N GLN A 483 4.38 15.27 37.49
CA GLN A 483 4.97 13.96 37.21
C GLN A 483 6.26 13.77 38.01
N ASP A 484 6.23 12.90 39.01
CA ASP A 484 7.38 12.61 39.89
C ASP A 484 8.31 11.51 39.36
N CYS A 485 8.00 10.94 38.19
CA CYS A 485 8.82 9.91 37.56
C CYS A 485 10.15 10.49 37.03
N LEU A 486 11.21 9.68 37.14
CA LEU A 486 12.54 10.01 36.64
C LEU A 486 12.54 10.02 35.11
N LEU A 487 12.90 11.14 34.51
CA LEU A 487 13.23 11.22 33.09
C LEU A 487 14.65 10.73 32.85
N GLU A 488 14.79 9.71 32.01
CA GLU A 488 16.07 9.27 31.48
C GLU A 488 16.61 10.26 30.44
N LEU A 489 15.72 10.89 29.67
CA LEU A 489 16.06 11.89 28.68
C LEU A 489 15.03 13.02 28.70
N LEU A 490 15.52 14.26 28.78
CA LEU A 490 14.77 15.47 28.48
C LEU A 490 15.54 16.27 27.44
N GLU A 491 15.00 16.34 26.24
CA GLU A 491 15.51 17.17 25.15
C GLU A 491 14.52 18.27 24.85
N PHE A 492 14.96 19.52 24.91
CA PHE A 492 14.15 20.67 24.57
C PHE A 492 14.87 21.56 23.57
N VAL A 493 14.35 21.64 22.35
CA VAL A 493 14.80 22.56 21.30
C VAL A 493 13.73 23.64 21.10
N PRO A 494 13.98 24.90 21.49
CA PRO A 494 13.01 25.98 21.35
C PRO A 494 12.69 26.28 19.89
N GLN A 495 11.54 26.91 19.65
CA GLN A 495 11.18 27.42 18.33
C GLN A 495 12.19 28.46 17.83
N LYS A 496 12.52 28.43 16.52
CA LYS A 496 13.45 29.38 15.91
C LYS A 496 12.94 30.82 16.10
N GLY A 497 13.74 31.67 16.75
CA GLY A 497 13.40 33.06 17.02
C GLY A 497 12.58 33.30 18.29
N GLU A 498 12.36 32.27 19.12
CA GLU A 498 11.71 32.42 20.42
C GLU A 498 12.51 33.38 21.31
N LYS A 499 11.99 34.60 21.51
CA LYS A 499 12.64 35.61 22.34
C LYS A 499 12.37 35.33 23.81
N PHE A 500 13.39 34.88 24.53
CA PHE A 500 13.31 34.60 25.97
C PHE A 500 13.10 35.84 26.86
N SER A 501 13.10 37.04 26.27
CA SER A 501 12.83 38.33 26.93
C SER A 501 11.36 38.51 27.29
N TYR A 502 10.41 38.04 26.47
CA TYR A 502 8.96 38.12 26.77
C TYR A 502 8.52 37.19 27.90
N LEU A 503 9.35 36.20 28.24
CA LEU A 503 9.15 35.35 29.42
C LEU A 503 9.32 36.12 30.75
N LYS A 504 9.91 37.33 30.74
CA LYS A 504 9.99 38.20 31.93
C LYS A 504 8.68 38.91 32.27
N THR A 505 7.80 39.16 31.29
CA THR A 505 6.73 40.15 31.46
C THR A 505 5.32 39.60 31.57
N ARG A 506 5.03 38.31 31.28
CA ARG A 506 3.63 37.82 31.39
C ARG A 506 3.34 36.41 31.95
N ILE A 507 4.27 35.46 32.14
CA ILE A 507 3.85 34.05 32.43
C ILE A 507 4.66 33.27 33.51
N PHE A 508 5.74 33.78 34.09
CA PHE A 508 6.50 33.07 35.13
C PHE A 508 6.57 33.83 36.45
N LEU A 509 5.50 33.79 37.25
CA LEU A 509 5.62 34.04 38.69
C LEU A 509 6.31 32.86 39.40
N SER A 510 6.27 31.66 38.81
CA SER A 510 6.87 30.43 39.33
C SER A 510 7.62 29.64 38.25
N ARG A 511 8.68 28.93 38.63
CA ARG A 511 9.45 28.03 37.74
C ARG A 511 8.59 26.84 37.29
N ILE A 512 8.76 26.37 36.05
CA ILE A 512 8.13 25.11 35.59
C ILE A 512 8.81 23.95 36.30
N ASP A 513 8.02 23.11 36.97
CA ASP A 513 8.51 21.90 37.62
C ASP A 513 8.64 20.76 36.59
N ILE A 514 9.85 20.26 36.44
CA ILE A 514 10.22 19.15 35.56
C ILE A 514 10.39 17.84 36.36
N GLY A 515 10.62 17.95 37.67
CA GLY A 515 10.95 16.83 38.54
C GLY A 515 12.41 16.36 38.42
N LYS A 516 12.61 15.05 38.48
CA LYS A 516 13.93 14.39 38.45
C LYS A 516 14.32 14.04 37.01
N VAL A 517 15.56 14.33 36.63
CA VAL A 517 16.13 14.01 35.31
C VAL A 517 17.55 13.45 35.47
N ARG A 518 17.91 12.43 34.70
CA ARG A 518 19.30 11.96 34.63
C ARG A 518 20.23 13.06 34.14
N GLN A 519 21.40 13.19 34.76
CA GLN A 519 22.35 14.27 34.45
C GLN A 519 22.83 14.23 32.98
N ASP A 520 23.13 13.03 32.47
CA ASP A 520 23.56 12.75 31.09
C ASP A 520 22.42 12.85 30.08
N GLY A 521 21.17 12.83 30.54
CA GLY A 521 19.95 12.98 29.74
C GLY A 521 19.36 14.39 29.70
N PHE A 522 19.99 15.41 30.31
CA PHE A 522 19.39 16.75 30.43
C PHE A 522 19.90 17.73 29.35
N PHE A 523 19.23 17.73 28.20
CA PHE A 523 19.53 18.57 27.03
C PHE A 523 18.56 19.75 26.90
N VAL A 524 18.73 20.74 27.77
CA VAL A 524 17.97 22.01 27.73
C VAL A 524 18.94 23.21 27.57
N PRO A 525 18.65 24.19 26.69
CA PRO A 525 19.44 25.41 26.53
C PRO A 525 19.69 26.15 27.86
N LYS A 526 20.91 26.69 28.03
CA LYS A 526 21.34 27.32 29.29
C LYS A 526 20.45 28.51 29.69
N GLU A 527 19.87 29.19 28.72
CA GLU A 527 18.99 30.35 28.85
C GLU A 527 17.63 30.00 29.48
N ILE A 528 17.22 28.73 29.37
CA ILE A 528 15.92 28.23 29.85
C ILE A 528 16.06 27.59 31.22
N ARG A 529 17.21 26.97 31.52
CA ARG A 529 17.48 26.29 32.80
C ARG A 529 17.09 27.11 34.06
N PRO A 530 17.31 28.44 34.14
CA PRO A 530 16.90 29.23 35.32
C PRO A 530 15.39 29.30 35.56
N LYS A 531 14.58 29.03 34.53
CA LYS A 531 13.12 29.04 34.55
C LYS A 531 12.52 27.68 34.94
N LEU A 532 13.35 26.66 35.08
CA LEU A 532 12.95 25.30 35.42
C LEU A 532 13.31 24.99 36.88
N LYS A 533 12.43 24.24 37.54
CA LYS A 533 12.69 23.56 38.81
C LYS A 533 12.92 22.09 38.47
N TYR A 534 14.12 21.59 38.74
CA TYR A 534 14.54 20.24 38.42
C TYR A 534 15.66 19.78 39.34
N THR A 535 15.70 18.46 39.58
CA THR A 535 16.77 17.76 40.28
C THR A 535 17.51 16.88 39.28
N LEU A 536 18.84 17.02 39.21
CA LEU A 536 19.66 16.12 38.40
C LEU A 536 20.05 14.92 39.25
N VAL A 537 19.95 13.72 38.68
CA VAL A 537 20.36 12.48 39.34
C VAL A 537 21.47 11.77 38.56
N ASP A 538 22.36 11.09 39.27
CA ASP A 538 23.41 10.25 38.70
C ASP A 538 22.87 8.88 38.26
N GLU A 539 23.73 8.01 37.71
CA GLU A 539 23.35 6.66 37.28
C GLU A 539 22.81 5.77 38.41
N LYS A 540 23.19 6.07 39.66
CA LYS A 540 22.76 5.36 40.88
C LYS A 540 21.50 5.97 41.50
N GLY A 541 20.95 7.04 40.91
CA GLY A 541 19.75 7.73 41.39
C GLY A 541 20.01 8.76 42.49
N ASN A 542 21.27 9.08 42.81
CA ASN A 542 21.61 10.10 43.81
C ASN A 542 21.55 11.50 43.22
N GLU A 543 21.12 12.48 44.03
CA GLU A 543 21.08 13.87 43.59
C GLU A 543 22.48 14.44 43.35
N VAL A 544 22.67 15.07 42.19
CA VAL A 544 23.92 15.73 41.82
C VAL A 544 23.89 17.17 42.29
N VAL A 545 24.70 17.50 43.30
CA VAL A 545 24.78 18.87 43.83
C VAL A 545 25.37 19.80 42.77
N LYS A 546 24.58 20.79 42.32
CA LYS A 546 25.09 21.89 41.49
C LYS A 546 26.15 22.66 42.29
N LYS A 547 27.43 22.54 41.94
CA LYS A 547 28.46 23.47 42.42
C LYS A 547 28.04 24.88 42.01
N LYS A 548 27.60 25.70 42.97
CA LYS A 548 27.44 27.14 42.77
C LYS A 548 28.84 27.71 42.51
N SER A 549 29.17 28.03 41.27
CA SER A 549 30.28 28.92 40.99
C SER A 549 29.88 30.31 41.48
N PHE A 550 30.20 30.62 42.74
CA PHE A 550 30.23 31.99 43.22
C PHE A 550 31.33 32.71 42.44
N PHE A 551 30.97 33.50 41.44
CA PHE A 551 31.84 34.57 40.98
C PHE A 551 31.62 35.74 41.93
N ILE A 552 32.58 35.92 42.84
CA ILE A 552 32.78 37.16 43.60
C ILE A 552 33.46 38.12 42.63
N TRP A 553 32.82 39.23 42.30
CA TRP A 553 33.47 40.49 41.92
C TRP A 553 32.71 41.63 42.59
#